data_AF-Q47Q81-F1
#
_entry.id   AF-Q47Q81-F1
#
_cell.length_a   1.000
_cell.length_b   1.000
_cell.length_c   1.000
_cell.angle_alpha   90.00
_cell.angle_beta   90.00
_cell.angle_gamma   90.00
#
_symmetry.space_group_name_H-M   'P 1'
#
loop_
_entity.id
_entity.type
_entity.pdbx_description
1 polymer ?
#
loop_
_entity_poly.entity_id
_entity_poly.type
_entity_poly.pdbx_seq_one_letter_code
_entity_poly.pdbx_strand_id
1 'polypeptide(L)'
;MGNERCERVDNITNAALIGHRAVYNNPNTVKDEIFYYIYSILRSPEYRNLFASDLKKSLPCIPKVQNFYGFVEAGRKSTDLHLNHKKVEPYGGILEEVKPRSLEIPLRELYRVAKMEFPRVKGKVGRSTIIYNTWITLPNIPEEAYRYQLGARSAIEWIIDRCQFKTDKASGIVNDPNDWADNPRYIIDLLKRIVTDGHGPRDIAVPQQALGRKIAVKEAL
;
A
#
# COMPACT_ATOMS: atom_id res chain seq x y z
N MET A 1 37.71 -0.89 21.10
CA MET A 1 36.59 -1.01 20.14
C MET A 1 35.94 0.36 20.05
N GLY A 2 36.03 1.02 18.90
CA GLY A 2 35.57 2.40 18.71
C GLY A 2 34.05 2.47 18.78
N ASN A 3 33.53 3.36 19.61
CA ASN A 3 32.12 3.69 19.67
C ASN A 3 31.81 4.65 18.51
N GLU A 4 31.70 4.10 17.29
CA GLU A 4 31.21 4.87 16.14
C GLU A 4 29.73 5.20 16.39
N ARG A 5 29.47 6.47 16.76
CA ARG A 5 28.10 6.96 16.92
C ARG A 5 27.50 7.09 15.53
N CYS A 6 26.55 6.22 15.20
CA CYS A 6 25.70 6.41 14.04
C CYS A 6 24.87 7.69 14.23
N GLU A 7 25.12 8.70 13.42
CA GLU A 7 24.32 9.93 13.37
C GLU A 7 23.21 9.77 12.31
N ARG A 8 21.98 10.16 12.66
CA ARG A 8 20.85 10.19 11.73
C ARG A 8 20.95 11.43 10.86
N VAL A 9 21.20 11.25 9.57
CA VAL A 9 21.23 12.33 8.58
C VAL A 9 19.92 12.34 7.78
N ASP A 10 19.37 13.53 7.51
CA ASP A 10 18.16 13.70 6.70
C ASP A 10 18.47 13.56 5.20
N ASN A 11 17.67 12.76 4.48
CA ASN A 11 17.83 12.56 3.04
C ASN A 11 17.31 13.72 2.20
N ILE A 12 16.46 14.60 2.75
CA ILE A 12 16.04 15.83 2.09
C ILE A 12 17.12 16.88 2.32
N THR A 13 17.77 17.29 1.24
CA THR A 13 18.87 18.25 1.31
C THR A 13 18.40 19.64 1.71
N ASN A 14 19.28 20.42 2.32
CA ASN A 14 18.97 21.82 2.65
C ASN A 14 18.73 22.66 1.39
N ALA A 15 19.40 22.33 0.28
CA ALA A 15 19.16 22.95 -1.02
C ALA A 15 17.71 22.71 -1.51
N ALA A 16 17.19 21.48 -1.37
CA ALA A 16 15.80 21.18 -1.70
C ALA A 16 14.83 21.98 -0.80
N LEU A 17 15.11 22.09 0.50
CA LEU A 17 14.32 22.89 1.43
C LEU A 17 14.26 24.37 1.04
N ILE A 18 15.42 24.98 0.79
CA ILE A 18 15.54 26.38 0.36
C ILE A 18 14.75 26.61 -0.94
N GLY A 19 14.89 25.72 -1.91
CA GLY A 19 14.17 25.82 -3.18
C GLY A 19 12.65 25.73 -3.02
N HIS A 20 12.13 24.91 -2.10
CA HIS A 20 10.68 24.86 -1.83
C HIS A 20 10.19 26.11 -1.10
N ARG A 21 10.93 26.62 -0.11
CA ARG A 21 10.60 27.85 0.61
C ARG A 21 10.52 29.06 -0.33
N ALA A 22 11.48 29.15 -1.27
CA ALA A 22 11.51 30.21 -2.27
C ALA A 22 10.34 30.12 -3.27
N VAL A 23 10.07 28.93 -3.83
CA VAL A 23 8.98 28.77 -4.81
C VAL A 23 7.60 29.02 -4.20
N TYR A 24 7.39 28.64 -2.94
CA TYR A 24 6.09 28.73 -2.27
C TYR A 24 5.98 29.88 -1.26
N ASN A 25 6.97 30.79 -1.21
CA ASN A 25 7.02 31.96 -0.34
C ASN A 25 6.66 31.68 1.12
N ASN A 26 7.12 30.55 1.66
CA ASN A 26 6.87 30.19 3.06
C ASN A 26 8.17 29.76 3.75
N PRO A 27 8.74 30.58 4.65
CA PRO A 27 9.96 30.23 5.38
C PRO A 27 9.73 29.11 6.40
N ASN A 28 8.48 28.85 6.80
CA ASN A 28 8.13 27.83 7.79
C ASN A 28 8.02 26.42 7.19
N THR A 29 8.17 26.26 5.86
CA THR A 29 8.16 24.92 5.26
C THR A 29 9.26 24.07 5.86
N VAL A 30 8.94 22.82 6.20
CA VAL A 30 9.88 21.84 6.76
C VAL A 30 10.10 20.66 5.81
N LYS A 31 11.18 19.89 6.04
CA LYS A 31 11.55 18.77 5.15
C LYS A 31 10.47 17.69 5.06
N ASP A 32 9.79 17.38 6.17
CA ASP A 32 8.69 16.42 6.17
C ASP A 32 7.55 16.81 5.22
N GLU A 33 7.27 18.10 5.05
CA GLU A 33 6.25 18.55 4.09
C GLU A 33 6.66 18.24 2.66
N ILE A 34 7.96 18.38 2.33
CA ILE A 34 8.49 18.00 1.03
C ILE A 34 8.35 16.48 0.82
N PHE A 35 8.59 15.68 1.85
CA PHE A 35 8.36 14.24 1.79
C PHE A 35 6.89 13.91 1.47
N TYR A 36 5.94 14.46 2.23
CA TYR A 36 4.52 14.21 2.01
C TYR A 36 4.03 14.74 0.66
N TYR A 37 4.55 15.88 0.23
CA TYR A 37 4.30 16.43 -1.10
C TYR A 37 4.73 15.47 -2.22
N ILE A 38 5.96 14.96 -2.17
CA ILE A 38 6.45 13.98 -3.15
C ILE A 38 5.58 12.72 -3.12
N TYR A 39 5.24 12.26 -1.92
CA TYR A 39 4.43 11.07 -1.71
C TYR A 39 3.07 11.14 -2.41
N SER A 40 2.37 12.28 -2.30
CA SER A 40 1.08 12.47 -2.94
C SER A 40 1.18 12.70 -4.45
N ILE A 41 2.22 13.40 -4.93
CA ILE A 41 2.45 13.57 -6.39
C ILE A 41 2.61 12.22 -7.08
N LEU A 42 3.42 11.31 -6.53
CA LEU A 42 3.63 9.97 -7.09
C LEU A 42 2.35 9.10 -7.10
N ARG A 43 1.35 9.48 -6.29
CA ARG A 43 0.03 8.85 -6.26
C ARG A 43 -1.00 9.54 -7.16
N SER A 44 -0.73 10.74 -7.65
CA SER A 44 -1.67 11.47 -8.50
C SER A 44 -1.93 10.71 -9.81
N PRO A 45 -3.19 10.35 -10.13
CA PRO A 45 -3.53 9.74 -11.41
C PRO A 45 -3.11 10.63 -12.59
N GLU A 46 -3.25 11.95 -12.44
CA GLU A 46 -2.86 12.92 -13.46
C GLU A 46 -1.35 12.87 -13.74
N TYR A 47 -0.52 12.89 -12.68
CA TYR A 47 0.94 12.76 -12.81
C TYR A 47 1.33 11.44 -13.48
N ARG A 48 0.75 10.32 -13.02
CA ARG A 48 1.05 8.98 -13.56
C ARG A 48 0.65 8.83 -15.02
N ASN A 49 -0.46 9.44 -15.43
CA ASN A 49 -0.93 9.40 -16.81
C ASN A 49 -0.09 10.32 -17.71
N LEU A 50 0.20 11.54 -17.27
CA LEU A 50 0.95 12.51 -18.04
C LEU A 50 2.40 12.05 -18.30
N PHE A 51 3.05 11.47 -17.29
CA PHE A 51 4.45 11.02 -17.36
C PHE A 51 4.59 9.51 -17.55
N ALA A 52 3.54 8.81 -18.01
CA ALA A 52 3.51 7.34 -18.09
C ALA A 52 4.67 6.73 -18.88
N SER A 53 5.10 7.39 -19.96
CA SER A 53 6.23 6.95 -20.79
C SER A 53 7.58 7.10 -20.08
N ASP A 54 7.77 8.19 -19.35
CA ASP A 54 9.02 8.52 -18.67
C ASP A 54 9.20 7.69 -17.41
N LEU A 55 8.12 7.49 -16.65
CA LEU A 55 8.09 6.65 -15.44
C LEU A 55 8.43 5.18 -15.71
N LYS A 56 8.31 4.73 -16.97
CA LYS A 56 8.75 3.38 -17.39
C LYS A 56 10.25 3.30 -17.68
N LYS A 57 10.92 4.42 -17.92
CA LYS A 57 12.28 4.48 -18.47
C LYS A 57 13.29 5.18 -17.56
N SER A 58 12.82 5.99 -16.61
CA SER A 58 13.65 6.87 -15.79
C SER A 58 13.07 7.07 -14.39
N LEU A 59 13.90 7.55 -13.47
CA LEU A 59 13.45 7.91 -12.13
C LEU A 59 12.44 9.07 -12.19
N PRO A 60 11.42 9.09 -11.32
CA PRO A 60 10.42 10.16 -11.33
C PRO A 60 11.03 11.55 -11.11
N CYS A 61 10.77 12.46 -12.04
CA CYS A 61 11.04 13.89 -11.85
C CYS A 61 9.81 14.55 -11.23
N ILE A 62 9.97 15.21 -10.08
CA ILE A 62 8.85 15.80 -9.33
C ILE A 62 8.64 17.25 -9.80
N PRO A 63 7.48 17.58 -10.41
CA PRO A 63 7.16 18.94 -10.83
C PRO A 63 6.92 19.82 -9.60
N LYS A 64 7.00 21.14 -9.77
CA LYS A 64 6.45 22.10 -8.80
C LYS A 64 5.00 22.38 -9.19
N VAL A 65 4.09 22.39 -8.22
CA VAL A 65 2.64 22.56 -8.45
C VAL A 65 2.11 23.78 -7.70
N GLN A 66 1.04 24.40 -8.16
CA GLN A 66 0.49 25.61 -7.53
C GLN A 66 -0.01 25.35 -6.11
N ASN A 67 -0.86 24.33 -5.92
CA ASN A 67 -1.39 23.97 -4.60
C ASN A 67 -0.48 22.96 -3.88
N PHE A 68 0.74 23.38 -3.50
CA PHE A 68 1.70 22.57 -2.75
C PHE A 68 1.11 22.00 -1.46
N TYR A 69 0.49 22.85 -0.62
CA TYR A 69 0.00 22.42 0.70
C TYR A 69 -1.18 21.45 0.64
N GLY A 70 -2.03 21.55 -0.39
CA GLY A 70 -3.08 20.54 -0.62
C GLY A 70 -2.47 19.16 -0.90
N PHE A 71 -1.36 19.10 -1.64
CA PHE A 71 -0.62 17.86 -1.83
C PHE A 71 0.11 17.41 -0.55
N VAL A 72 0.65 18.33 0.26
CA VAL A 72 1.23 17.98 1.58
C VAL A 72 0.18 17.33 2.48
N GLU A 73 -1.00 17.93 2.60
CA GLU A 73 -2.08 17.43 3.45
C GLU A 73 -2.57 16.05 2.97
N ALA A 74 -2.80 15.90 1.66
CA ALA A 74 -3.18 14.64 1.07
C ALA A 74 -2.10 13.56 1.30
N GLY A 75 -0.82 13.92 1.16
CA GLY A 75 0.31 13.02 1.37
C GLY A 75 0.46 12.58 2.83
N ARG A 76 0.26 13.49 3.77
CA ARG A 76 0.31 13.20 5.21
C ARG A 76 -0.80 12.22 5.60
N LYS A 77 -2.04 12.51 5.22
CA LYS A 77 -3.18 11.61 5.41
C LYS A 77 -2.90 10.24 4.78
N SER A 78 -2.36 10.22 3.57
CA SER A 78 -2.09 8.98 2.84
C SER A 78 -0.99 8.12 3.46
N THR A 79 0.07 8.76 3.95
CA THR A 79 1.18 8.07 4.60
C THR A 79 0.74 7.46 5.93
N ASP A 80 -0.05 8.19 6.71
CA ASP A 80 -0.59 7.70 7.98
C ASP A 80 -1.39 6.40 7.80
N LEU A 81 -2.23 6.36 6.76
CA LEU A 81 -2.99 5.16 6.41
C LEU A 81 -2.09 3.97 6.05
N HIS A 82 -1.06 4.20 5.23
CA HIS A 82 -0.16 3.12 4.83
C HIS A 82 0.74 2.63 5.97
N LEU A 83 1.14 3.51 6.90
CA LEU A 83 1.90 3.11 8.07
C LEU A 83 1.04 2.31 9.06
N ASN A 84 -0.25 2.65 9.17
CA ASN A 84 -1.17 2.05 10.13
C ASN A 84 -2.13 1.00 9.54
N HIS A 85 -1.91 0.53 8.31
CA HIS A 85 -2.76 -0.49 7.64
C HIS A 85 -3.01 -1.74 8.51
N LYS A 86 -2.01 -2.17 9.28
CA LYS A 86 -2.13 -3.35 10.17
C LYS A 86 -3.00 -3.11 11.41
N LYS A 87 -3.32 -1.86 11.75
CA LYS A 87 -4.10 -1.45 12.93
C LYS A 87 -5.56 -1.13 12.60
N VAL A 88 -5.93 -1.18 11.32
CA VAL A 88 -7.30 -0.96 10.89
C VAL A 88 -8.16 -2.13 11.36
N GLU A 89 -9.44 -1.88 11.63
CA GLU A 89 -10.37 -2.94 11.99
C GLU A 89 -10.62 -3.87 10.78
N PRO A 90 -10.64 -5.20 10.98
CA PRO A 90 -11.00 -6.15 9.93
C PRO A 90 -12.34 -5.82 9.30
N TYR A 91 -12.46 -5.99 7.97
CA TYR A 91 -13.69 -5.68 7.26
C TYR A 91 -14.83 -6.62 7.71
N GLY A 92 -15.85 -6.04 8.36
CA GLY A 92 -16.97 -6.79 8.93
C GLY A 92 -17.91 -7.44 7.91
N GLY A 93 -17.86 -7.02 6.63
CA GLY A 93 -18.70 -7.59 5.57
C GLY A 93 -18.24 -8.96 5.06
N ILE A 94 -16.98 -9.36 5.32
CA ILE A 94 -16.47 -10.68 4.93
C ILE A 94 -16.92 -11.72 5.97
N LEU A 95 -17.75 -12.66 5.53
CA LEU A 95 -18.13 -13.81 6.34
C LEU A 95 -16.95 -14.80 6.43
N GLU A 96 -16.83 -15.49 7.57
CA GLU A 96 -15.92 -16.62 7.73
C GLU A 96 -16.72 -17.91 7.72
N GLU A 97 -16.84 -18.52 6.54
CA GLU A 97 -17.53 -19.79 6.40
C GLU A 97 -16.57 -20.92 6.77
N VAL A 98 -16.77 -21.46 7.98
CA VAL A 98 -16.02 -22.60 8.51
C VAL A 98 -16.81 -23.88 8.29
N LYS A 99 -16.18 -24.89 7.70
CA LYS A 99 -16.84 -26.19 7.47
C LYS A 99 -17.24 -26.85 8.80
N PRO A 100 -18.42 -27.49 8.93
CA PRO A 100 -18.84 -28.12 10.19
C PRO A 100 -17.86 -29.17 10.73
N ARG A 101 -17.20 -29.92 9.84
CA ARG A 101 -16.22 -30.95 10.20
C ARG A 101 -14.94 -30.39 10.83
N SER A 102 -14.70 -29.08 10.76
CA SER A 102 -13.49 -28.47 11.32
C SER A 102 -13.64 -27.94 12.75
N LEU A 103 -14.80 -28.14 13.41
CA LEU A 103 -15.02 -27.71 14.80
C LEU A 103 -14.10 -28.42 15.82
N GLU A 104 -13.59 -29.60 15.46
CA GLU A 104 -12.66 -30.38 16.29
C GLU A 104 -11.18 -30.07 16.01
N ILE A 105 -10.90 -29.19 15.03
CA ILE A 105 -9.53 -28.88 14.61
C ILE A 105 -8.95 -27.79 15.52
N PRO A 106 -7.71 -27.95 16.03
CA PRO A 106 -7.04 -26.90 16.78
C PRO A 106 -6.96 -25.60 15.98
N LEU A 107 -7.14 -24.44 16.65
CA LEU A 107 -7.15 -23.13 15.97
C LEU A 107 -5.93 -22.88 15.07
N ARG A 108 -4.74 -23.33 15.50
CA ARG A 108 -3.50 -23.19 14.71
C ARG A 108 -3.60 -23.90 13.36
N GLU A 109 -4.20 -25.08 13.31
CA GLU A 109 -4.40 -25.85 12.09
C GLU A 109 -5.60 -25.34 11.29
N LEU A 110 -6.65 -24.88 11.98
CA LEU A 110 -7.84 -24.32 11.34
C LEU A 110 -7.50 -23.09 10.49
N TYR A 111 -6.64 -22.19 10.99
CA TYR A 111 -6.23 -20.96 10.31
C TYR A 111 -4.91 -21.07 9.55
N ARG A 112 -4.29 -22.25 9.50
CA ARG A 112 -3.04 -22.46 8.75
C ARG A 112 -3.26 -22.23 7.26
N VAL A 113 -2.38 -21.45 6.65
CA VAL A 113 -2.38 -21.18 5.21
C VAL A 113 -1.38 -22.08 4.52
N ALA A 114 -1.89 -22.91 3.60
CA ALA A 114 -1.05 -23.55 2.59
C ALA A 114 -0.95 -22.67 1.34
N LYS A 115 -2.11 -22.40 0.72
CA LYS A 115 -2.23 -21.57 -0.47
C LYS A 115 -3.67 -21.04 -0.57
N MET A 116 -3.81 -19.72 -0.63
CA MET A 116 -5.09 -19.08 -0.90
C MET A 116 -5.35 -19.05 -2.41
N GLU A 117 -6.60 -19.11 -2.82
CA GLU A 117 -6.97 -18.99 -4.22
C GLU A 117 -8.39 -18.46 -4.43
N PHE A 118 -8.63 -17.93 -5.62
CA PHE A 118 -9.98 -17.59 -6.06
C PHE A 118 -10.67 -18.83 -6.63
N PRO A 119 -11.94 -19.08 -6.30
CA PRO A 119 -12.71 -20.13 -6.95
C PRO A 119 -12.84 -19.84 -8.44
N ARG A 120 -12.87 -20.91 -9.24
CA ARG A 120 -13.16 -20.83 -10.67
C ARG A 120 -14.57 -21.33 -10.93
N VAL A 121 -15.43 -20.45 -11.43
CA VAL A 121 -16.81 -20.78 -11.80
C VAL A 121 -16.92 -20.68 -13.32
N LYS A 122 -17.23 -21.80 -13.99
CA LYS A 122 -17.33 -21.89 -15.47
C LYS A 122 -16.08 -21.31 -16.18
N GLY A 123 -14.90 -21.61 -15.63
CA GLY A 123 -13.61 -21.15 -16.17
C GLY A 123 -13.21 -19.71 -15.83
N LYS A 124 -14.11 -18.90 -15.24
CA LYS A 124 -13.84 -17.52 -14.83
C LYS A 124 -13.44 -17.45 -13.35
N VAL A 125 -12.52 -16.54 -13.04
CA VAL A 125 -12.04 -16.29 -11.67
C VAL A 125 -13.09 -15.49 -10.90
N GLY A 126 -13.62 -16.05 -9.81
CA GLY A 126 -14.57 -15.37 -8.92
C GLY A 126 -13.85 -14.57 -7.85
N ARG A 127 -13.78 -13.25 -7.99
CA ARG A 127 -13.10 -12.34 -7.04
C ARG A 127 -13.93 -11.95 -5.81
N SER A 128 -15.21 -12.29 -5.79
CA SER A 128 -16.09 -12.05 -4.63
C SER A 128 -15.81 -12.97 -3.44
N THR A 129 -15.01 -14.02 -3.64
CA THR A 129 -14.77 -15.07 -2.66
C THR A 129 -13.31 -15.49 -2.69
N ILE A 130 -12.68 -15.66 -1.53
CA ILE A 130 -11.37 -16.28 -1.40
C ILE A 130 -11.52 -17.62 -0.70
N ILE A 131 -10.96 -18.68 -1.29
CA ILE A 131 -10.71 -19.94 -0.60
C ILE A 131 -9.44 -19.72 0.21
N TYR A 132 -9.58 -19.64 1.53
CA TYR A 132 -8.46 -19.37 2.43
C TYR A 132 -7.60 -20.63 2.63
N ASN A 133 -8.28 -21.74 2.94
CA ASN A 133 -7.69 -23.08 3.01
C ASN A 133 -8.80 -24.14 2.83
N THR A 134 -8.52 -25.40 3.16
CA THR A 134 -9.50 -26.49 3.04
C THR A 134 -10.72 -26.34 3.95
N TRP A 135 -10.63 -25.54 5.01
CA TRP A 135 -11.64 -25.40 6.08
C TRP A 135 -12.42 -24.10 6.01
N ILE A 136 -11.79 -23.02 5.55
CA ILE A 136 -12.32 -21.66 5.61
C ILE A 136 -12.48 -21.08 4.20
N THR A 137 -13.66 -20.51 3.96
CA THR A 137 -13.98 -19.70 2.77
C THR A 137 -14.41 -18.30 3.21
N LEU A 138 -14.01 -17.30 2.43
CA LEU A 138 -14.23 -15.88 2.69
C LEU A 138 -15.04 -15.25 1.55
N PRO A 139 -16.38 -15.35 1.56
CA PRO A 139 -17.23 -14.66 0.60
C PRO A 139 -17.39 -13.16 0.94
N ASN A 140 -18.15 -12.46 0.09
CA ASN A 140 -18.52 -11.05 0.23
C ASN A 140 -17.34 -10.08 0.22
N ILE A 141 -16.32 -10.39 -0.58
CA ILE A 141 -15.24 -9.43 -0.85
C ILE A 141 -15.75 -8.40 -1.86
N PRO A 142 -15.81 -7.11 -1.50
CA PRO A 142 -16.31 -6.08 -2.39
C PRO A 142 -15.37 -5.83 -3.56
N GLU A 143 -15.92 -5.53 -4.73
CA GLU A 143 -15.13 -5.31 -5.95
C GLU A 143 -14.23 -4.07 -5.84
N GLU A 144 -14.70 -3.05 -5.12
CA GLU A 144 -13.99 -1.81 -4.83
C GLU A 144 -12.63 -2.06 -4.18
N ALA A 145 -12.50 -3.09 -3.34
CA ALA A 145 -11.26 -3.39 -2.63
C ALA A 145 -10.10 -3.80 -3.56
N TYR A 146 -10.40 -4.16 -4.82
CA TYR A 146 -9.41 -4.48 -5.84
C TYR A 146 -8.93 -3.25 -6.64
N ARG A 147 -9.58 -2.08 -6.49
CA ARG A 147 -9.20 -0.86 -7.24
C ARG A 147 -7.81 -0.36 -6.87
N TYR A 148 -7.41 -0.55 -5.62
CA TYR A 148 -6.09 -0.15 -5.15
C TYR A 148 -5.00 -1.11 -5.65
N GLN A 149 -4.27 -0.66 -6.69
CA GLN A 149 -3.22 -1.43 -7.35
C GLN A 149 -1.81 -1.06 -6.83
N LEU A 150 -1.04 -2.07 -6.45
CA LEU A 150 0.37 -1.99 -6.08
C LEU A 150 1.20 -2.65 -7.20
N GLY A 151 1.58 -1.87 -8.20
CA GLY A 151 2.19 -2.42 -9.41
C GLY A 151 1.15 -3.12 -10.29
N ALA A 152 1.33 -4.41 -10.55
CA ALA A 152 0.47 -5.20 -11.45
C ALA A 152 -0.67 -5.96 -10.72
N ARG A 153 -0.79 -5.80 -9.41
CA ARG A 153 -1.73 -6.55 -8.56
C ARG A 153 -2.37 -5.65 -7.53
N SER A 154 -3.60 -5.97 -7.14
CA SER A 154 -4.22 -5.38 -5.95
C SER A 154 -3.50 -5.81 -4.67
N ALA A 155 -3.70 -5.07 -3.57
CA ALA A 155 -3.17 -5.46 -2.27
C ALA A 155 -3.67 -6.86 -1.81
N ILE A 156 -4.92 -7.21 -2.15
CA ILE A 156 -5.50 -8.54 -1.90
C ILE A 156 -4.75 -9.61 -2.70
N GLU A 157 -4.54 -9.40 -4.00
CA GLU A 157 -3.81 -10.33 -4.85
C GLU A 157 -2.33 -10.50 -4.43
N TRP A 158 -1.72 -9.47 -3.82
CA TRP A 158 -0.40 -9.59 -3.20
C TRP A 158 -0.39 -10.51 -1.98
N ILE A 159 -1.40 -10.42 -1.10
CA ILE A 159 -1.52 -11.34 0.05
C ILE A 159 -1.66 -12.77 -0.44
N ILE A 160 -2.53 -13.02 -1.42
CA ILE A 160 -2.72 -14.36 -2.01
C ILE A 160 -1.41 -14.90 -2.61
N ASP A 161 -0.63 -14.04 -3.27
CA ASP A 161 0.62 -14.44 -3.93
C ASP A 161 1.79 -14.65 -2.94
N ARG A 162 1.87 -13.87 -1.86
CA ARG A 162 2.99 -13.89 -0.92
C ARG A 162 2.76 -14.76 0.30
N CYS A 163 1.55 -14.79 0.85
CA CYS A 163 1.20 -15.61 2.01
C CYS A 163 0.81 -17.02 1.56
N GLN A 164 1.78 -17.77 1.08
CA GLN A 164 1.63 -19.19 0.75
C GLN A 164 2.89 -19.94 1.14
N PHE A 165 2.72 -21.17 1.62
CA PHE A 165 3.82 -22.07 1.92
C PHE A 165 4.59 -22.38 0.63
N LYS A 166 5.89 -22.10 0.64
CA LYS A 166 6.80 -22.38 -0.47
C LYS A 166 8.13 -22.89 0.04
N THR A 167 8.70 -23.85 -0.68
CA THR A 167 10.09 -24.26 -0.51
C THR A 167 10.84 -23.91 -1.78
N ASP A 168 11.91 -23.12 -1.64
CA ASP A 168 12.79 -22.86 -2.77
C ASP A 168 13.58 -24.13 -3.12
N LYS A 169 13.51 -24.55 -4.38
CA LYS A 169 14.10 -25.84 -4.80
C LYS A 169 15.62 -25.84 -4.79
N ALA A 170 16.25 -24.69 -5.04
CA ALA A 170 17.70 -24.60 -5.16
C ALA A 170 18.38 -24.52 -3.79
N SER A 171 17.84 -23.70 -2.89
CA SER A 171 18.39 -23.50 -1.54
C SER A 171 17.79 -24.42 -0.47
N GLY A 172 16.62 -25.01 -0.72
CA GLY A 172 15.87 -25.77 0.28
C GLY A 172 15.21 -24.89 1.34
N ILE A 173 15.31 -23.55 1.24
CA ILE A 173 14.75 -22.64 2.23
C ILE A 173 13.23 -22.71 2.20
N VAL A 174 12.64 -23.00 3.36
CA VAL A 174 11.19 -23.00 3.58
C VAL A 174 10.74 -21.58 3.94
N ASN A 175 9.75 -21.10 3.22
CA ASN A 175 9.02 -19.88 3.53
C ASN A 175 7.60 -20.28 3.93
N ASP A 176 7.38 -20.35 5.24
CA ASP A 176 6.07 -20.60 5.83
C ASP A 176 5.53 -19.28 6.41
N PRO A 177 4.47 -18.68 5.83
CA PRO A 177 3.90 -17.44 6.36
C PRO A 177 3.25 -17.61 7.74
N ASN A 178 2.94 -18.84 8.15
CA ASN A 178 2.30 -19.13 9.44
C ASN A 178 3.27 -18.98 10.62
N ASP A 179 4.59 -19.01 10.35
CA ASP A 179 5.63 -18.82 11.37
C ASP A 179 5.88 -17.34 11.68
N TRP A 180 5.26 -16.43 10.94
CA TRP A 180 5.48 -14.98 11.09
C TRP A 180 4.86 -14.39 12.36
N ALA A 181 3.78 -14.99 12.88
CA ALA A 181 3.06 -14.47 14.03
C ALA A 181 2.51 -15.60 14.90
N ASP A 182 2.54 -15.41 16.22
CA ASP A 182 2.04 -16.39 17.17
C ASP A 182 0.52 -16.59 17.08
N ASN A 183 -0.20 -15.51 16.74
CA ASN A 183 -1.65 -15.54 16.57
C ASN A 183 -2.02 -16.29 15.27
N PRO A 184 -2.70 -17.45 15.36
CA PRO A 184 -3.13 -18.22 14.18
C PRO A 184 -3.98 -17.43 13.19
N ARG A 185 -4.72 -16.44 13.66
CA ARG A 185 -5.61 -15.62 12.84
C ARG A 185 -4.91 -14.45 12.15
N TYR A 186 -3.61 -14.27 12.33
CA TYR A 186 -2.89 -13.11 11.81
C TYR A 186 -3.11 -12.88 10.31
N ILE A 187 -3.00 -13.93 9.50
CA ILE A 187 -3.07 -13.81 8.03
C ILE A 187 -4.50 -13.51 7.57
N ILE A 188 -5.50 -14.21 8.13
CA ILE A 188 -6.92 -13.96 7.80
C ILE A 188 -7.36 -12.56 8.23
N ASP A 189 -6.95 -12.10 9.42
CA ASP A 189 -7.28 -10.77 9.90
C ASP A 189 -6.55 -9.71 9.07
N LEU A 190 -5.28 -9.93 8.70
CA LEU A 190 -4.54 -9.05 7.80
C LEU A 190 -5.25 -8.90 6.44
N LEU A 191 -5.70 -10.01 5.84
CA LEU A 191 -6.46 -9.98 4.60
C LEU A 191 -7.73 -9.12 4.73
N LYS A 192 -8.49 -9.31 5.82
CA LYS A 192 -9.70 -8.53 6.10
C LYS A 192 -9.40 -7.04 6.32
N ARG A 193 -8.28 -6.70 6.96
CA ARG A 193 -7.84 -5.31 7.15
C ARG A 193 -7.49 -4.64 5.83
N ILE A 194 -6.78 -5.35 4.94
CA ILE A 194 -6.47 -4.86 3.59
C ILE A 194 -7.75 -4.64 2.77
N VAL A 195 -8.78 -5.47 2.96
CA VAL A 195 -10.09 -5.23 2.33
C VAL A 195 -10.71 -3.93 2.88
N THR A 196 -10.67 -3.69 4.19
CA THR A 196 -11.11 -2.40 4.77
C THR A 196 -10.34 -1.21 4.19
N ASP A 197 -9.04 -1.37 3.97
CA ASP A 197 -8.20 -0.32 3.38
C ASP A 197 -8.54 -0.04 1.92
N GLY A 198 -8.80 -1.09 1.12
CA GLY A 198 -9.19 -0.96 -0.28
C GLY A 198 -10.64 -0.52 -0.49
N HIS A 199 -11.56 -0.86 0.43
CA HIS A 199 -12.99 -0.53 0.34
C HIS A 199 -13.35 0.83 0.96
N GLY A 200 -12.55 1.32 1.92
CA GLY A 200 -12.86 2.56 2.63
C GLY A 200 -12.81 3.81 1.74
N PRO A 201 -13.38 4.94 2.18
CA PRO A 201 -13.38 6.23 1.46
C PRO A 201 -11.99 6.90 1.39
N ARG A 202 -10.92 6.09 1.38
CA ARG A 202 -9.52 6.47 1.58
C ARG A 202 -8.74 6.59 0.28
N ASP A 203 -9.43 6.65 -0.85
CA ASP A 203 -9.01 7.47 -1.98
C ASP A 203 -9.00 8.93 -1.52
N ILE A 204 -7.99 9.29 -0.72
CA ILE A 204 -7.72 10.69 -0.41
C ILE A 204 -7.56 11.35 -1.76
N ALA A 205 -8.54 12.19 -2.10
CA ALA A 205 -8.53 12.92 -3.35
C ALA A 205 -7.22 13.70 -3.40
N VAL A 206 -6.29 13.20 -4.22
CA VAL A 206 -5.08 13.94 -4.52
C VAL A 206 -5.52 15.12 -5.37
N PRO A 207 -5.22 16.37 -4.98
CA PRO A 207 -5.65 17.53 -5.73
C PRO A 207 -5.28 17.39 -7.20
N GLN A 208 -6.26 17.54 -8.08
CA GLN A 208 -6.01 17.56 -9.51
C GLN A 208 -5.53 18.98 -9.90
N GLN A 209 -4.47 19.06 -10.68
CA GLN A 209 -3.88 20.31 -11.11
C GLN A 209 -3.26 20.09 -12.47
N ALA A 210 -3.61 20.94 -13.46
CA ALA A 210 -3.03 20.91 -14.80
C ALA A 210 -1.49 20.99 -14.75
N LEU A 211 -0.86 19.83 -14.65
CA LEU A 211 0.58 19.63 -14.66
C LEU A 211 1.06 20.01 -16.05
N GLY A 212 1.64 21.21 -16.20
CA GLY A 212 2.01 21.76 -17.52
C GLY A 212 1.83 23.26 -17.66
N ARG A 213 1.07 23.92 -16.77
CA ARG A 213 1.15 25.38 -16.64
C ARG A 213 2.42 25.71 -15.88
N LYS A 214 3.42 26.28 -16.57
CA LYS A 214 4.63 26.84 -15.96
C LYS A 214 4.21 27.63 -14.71
N ILE A 215 4.65 27.19 -13.54
CA ILE A 215 4.76 28.14 -12.43
C ILE A 215 5.73 29.17 -12.96
N ALA A 216 5.24 30.39 -13.18
CA ALA A 216 6.08 31.51 -13.57
C ALA A 216 7.06 31.75 -12.43
N VAL A 217 8.20 31.07 -12.47
CA VAL A 217 9.38 31.48 -11.72
C VAL A 217 9.79 32.78 -12.38
N LYS A 218 9.29 33.90 -11.86
CA LYS A 218 9.87 35.21 -12.18
C LYS A 218 11.33 35.12 -11.80
N GLU A 219 12.18 35.33 -12.80
CA GLU A 219 13.62 35.44 -12.67
C GLU A 219 13.99 36.33 -11.48
N ALA A 220 14.87 35.82 -10.64
CA ALA A 220 15.75 36.64 -9.83
C ALA A 220 17.09 35.91 -9.79
N LEU A 221 18.08 36.56 -10.40
CA LEU A 221 19.51 36.27 -10.33
C LEU A 221 19.98 36.13 -8.87
#